data_AF-A0A2V5LFW1-F1
#
_entry.id   AF-A0A2V5LFW1-F1
#
_cell.length_a   1.000
_cell.length_b   1.000
_cell.length_c   1.000
_cell.angle_alpha   90.00
_cell.angle_beta   90.00
_cell.angle_gamma   90.00
#
_symmetry.space_group_name_H-M   'P 1'
#
loop_
_entity.id
_entity.type
_entity.pdbx_description
1 polymer ?
#
loop_
_entity_poly.entity_id
_entity_poly.type
_entity_poly.pdbx_seq_one_letter_code
_entity_poly.pdbx_strand_id
1 'polypeptide(L)'
;SGTERGGVRTGRRRFVALAIGAALAVALNGLLRRLYRIGTFSYDGRQYSGPGVQKITPIRPRDEFYQVSKNLIDPMIVRDSWRLDIVGQVENPQVYSFADIVAMPAVEQETTLLCISYGIGSGLCSNAIWKGVPLPRLLAQVTPKRNVTTVLFRAADGYYETFRFEKAMEPTTLVAYEMNGEPLPQGHGFPLRLIVPGLYGEKNPKWLTRIELLDEADARLHRRHGCGFYKQQGWGRLGDAIPTHSRFDAPQVAGNHFAQPFIVGKTAELRGMAFGGNRGISKVEISTDDSKTWEEVEISQPGIKISWSLWRYEWTPREVGESQLVVRATDSEGKLQISEYRDQVPDGGIMMRERFVASICILDTAIADQPPATSNSVTSFLHHQHSVNSMRRVPCGLKASHGFSDPLDATA
;
A
#
# COMPACT_ATOMS: atom_id res chain seq x y z
N SER A 1 -17.58 80.66 9.61
CA SER A 1 -16.99 79.38 10.03
C SER A 1 -17.72 78.25 9.32
N GLY A 2 -17.11 77.66 8.30
CA GLY A 2 -17.70 76.55 7.54
C GLY A 2 -16.62 75.61 7.08
N THR A 3 -16.27 74.64 7.92
CA THR A 3 -15.34 73.56 7.60
C THR A 3 -16.11 72.39 7.01
N GLU A 4 -16.04 72.21 5.69
CA GLU A 4 -16.43 70.96 5.02
C GLU A 4 -15.36 69.88 5.26
N ARG A 5 -15.78 68.74 5.82
CA ARG A 5 -14.96 67.53 5.91
C ARG A 5 -15.01 66.79 4.57
N GLY A 6 -13.92 66.85 3.81
CA GLY A 6 -13.71 66.05 2.60
C GLY A 6 -13.54 64.57 2.91
N GLY A 7 -14.60 63.79 2.73
CA GLY A 7 -14.54 62.33 2.76
C GLY A 7 -13.71 61.78 1.59
N VAL A 8 -12.70 60.98 1.89
CA VAL A 8 -11.87 60.29 0.89
C VAL A 8 -12.76 59.28 0.15
N ARG A 9 -13.26 59.66 -1.04
CA ARG A 9 -13.91 58.75 -1.97
C ARG A 9 -12.84 57.83 -2.56
N THR A 10 -12.70 56.63 -2.01
CA THR A 10 -11.91 55.55 -2.63
C THR A 10 -12.49 55.30 -4.02
N GLY A 11 -11.76 55.71 -5.06
CA GLY A 11 -12.26 55.67 -6.43
C GLY A 11 -12.69 54.25 -6.82
N ARG A 12 -13.88 54.13 -7.42
CA ARG A 12 -14.52 52.87 -7.84
C ARG A 12 -13.56 51.93 -8.61
N ARG A 13 -12.61 52.50 -9.37
CA ARG A 13 -11.55 51.77 -10.08
C ARG A 13 -10.54 51.08 -9.15
N ARG A 14 -10.13 51.73 -8.05
CA ARG A 14 -9.23 51.13 -7.05
C ARG A 14 -9.93 50.02 -6.26
N PHE A 15 -11.21 50.19 -5.94
CA PHE A 15 -12.02 49.16 -5.30
C PHE A 15 -12.17 47.91 -6.19
N VAL A 16 -12.48 48.10 -7.47
CA VAL A 16 -12.57 47.00 -8.45
C VAL A 16 -11.22 46.30 -8.64
N ALA A 17 -10.12 47.05 -8.74
CA ALA A 17 -8.79 46.46 -8.88
C ALA A 17 -8.39 45.60 -7.66
N LEU A 18 -8.66 46.08 -6.44
CA LEU A 18 -8.40 45.31 -5.21
C LEU A 18 -9.29 44.07 -5.11
N ALA A 19 -10.55 44.16 -5.51
CA ALA A 19 -11.46 43.02 -5.54
C ALA A 19 -11.02 41.94 -6.54
N ILE A 20 -10.57 42.34 -7.72
CA ILE A 20 -10.00 41.41 -8.73
C ILE A 20 -8.72 40.76 -8.20
N GLY A 21 -7.82 41.54 -7.59
CA GLY A 21 -6.59 41.02 -7.00
C GLY A 21 -6.85 40.00 -5.88
N ALA A 22 -7.81 40.28 -4.99
CA ALA A 22 -8.23 39.34 -3.95
C ALA A 22 -8.86 38.07 -4.52
N ALA A 23 -9.72 38.20 -5.54
CA ALA A 23 -10.33 37.05 -6.21
C ALA A 23 -9.29 36.16 -6.91
N LEU A 24 -8.31 36.76 -7.59
CA LEU A 24 -7.19 36.03 -8.20
C LEU A 24 -6.32 35.32 -7.15
N ALA A 25 -6.03 35.95 -6.02
CA ALA A 25 -5.28 35.33 -4.95
C ALA A 25 -6.02 34.15 -4.32
N VAL A 26 -7.35 34.26 -4.12
CA VAL A 26 -8.19 33.15 -3.64
C VAL A 26 -8.24 32.02 -4.67
N ALA A 27 -8.42 32.34 -5.96
CA ALA A 27 -8.44 31.35 -7.03
C ALA A 27 -7.09 30.63 -7.17
N LEU A 28 -5.97 31.36 -7.11
CA LEU A 28 -4.62 30.81 -7.17
C LEU A 28 -4.33 29.94 -5.94
N ASN A 29 -4.68 30.38 -4.74
CA ASN A 29 -4.57 29.56 -3.53
C ASN A 29 -5.46 28.31 -3.61
N GLY A 30 -6.66 28.42 -4.18
CA GLY A 30 -7.54 27.28 -4.46
C GLY A 30 -6.93 26.30 -5.45
N LEU A 31 -6.34 26.80 -6.53
CA LEU A 31 -5.65 25.99 -7.54
C LEU A 31 -4.39 25.32 -6.96
N LEU A 32 -3.57 26.06 -6.21
CA LEU A 32 -2.38 25.52 -5.54
C LEU A 32 -2.76 24.46 -4.51
N ARG A 33 -3.82 24.66 -3.72
CA ARG A 33 -4.36 23.62 -2.82
C ARG A 33 -4.89 22.41 -3.57
N ARG A 34 -5.49 22.60 -4.75
CA ARG A 34 -5.97 21.51 -5.61
C ARG A 34 -4.82 20.72 -6.22
N LEU A 35 -3.81 21.40 -6.77
CA LEU A 35 -2.60 20.78 -7.32
C LEU A 35 -1.78 20.09 -6.24
N TYR A 36 -1.64 20.69 -5.05
CA TYR A 36 -1.02 20.07 -3.88
C TYR A 36 -1.73 18.77 -3.52
N ARG A 37 -3.07 18.76 -3.46
CA ARG A 37 -3.86 17.55 -3.17
C ARG A 37 -3.77 16.47 -4.25
N ILE A 38 -3.67 16.87 -5.52
CA ILE A 38 -3.48 15.93 -6.64
C ILE A 38 -2.04 15.36 -6.61
N GLY A 39 -1.06 16.15 -6.17
CA GLY A 39 0.35 15.74 -6.04
C GLY A 39 0.70 14.98 -4.76
N THR A 40 -0.20 14.91 -3.76
CA THR A 40 0.08 14.28 -2.44
C THR A 40 0.02 12.75 -2.43
N PHE A 41 0.02 12.10 -3.60
CA PHE A 41 0.32 10.68 -3.74
C PHE A 41 1.35 10.50 -4.84
N SER A 42 2.62 10.68 -4.48
CA SER A 42 3.72 10.19 -5.32
C SER A 42 3.83 8.69 -5.04
N TYR A 43 3.11 7.92 -5.83
CA TYR A 43 3.26 6.46 -5.89
C TYR A 43 4.35 6.15 -6.91
N ASP A 44 5.38 5.42 -6.50
CA ASP A 44 6.51 5.08 -7.38
C ASP A 44 6.17 3.99 -8.40
N GLY A 45 4.94 3.47 -8.40
CA GLY A 45 4.46 2.56 -9.43
C GLY A 45 5.02 1.15 -9.34
N ARG A 46 5.87 0.84 -8.34
CA ARG A 46 6.65 -0.40 -8.36
C ARG A 46 5.79 -1.60 -7.96
N GLN A 47 5.41 -2.37 -8.96
CA GLN A 47 4.80 -3.68 -8.79
C GLN A 47 5.86 -4.73 -8.44
N TYR A 48 5.61 -5.50 -7.39
CA TYR A 48 6.42 -6.68 -7.08
C TYR A 48 5.91 -7.88 -7.84
N SER A 49 6.63 -8.26 -8.88
CA SER A 49 6.56 -9.59 -9.48
C SER A 49 7.94 -9.94 -10.04
N GLY A 50 8.39 -11.18 -9.86
CA GLY A 50 9.76 -11.55 -10.21
C GLY A 50 10.17 -12.97 -9.78
N PRO A 51 11.34 -13.47 -10.24
CA PRO A 51 11.63 -14.90 -10.39
C PRO A 51 11.65 -15.75 -9.10
N GLY A 52 11.59 -15.13 -7.92
CA GLY A 52 11.34 -15.80 -6.64
C GLY A 52 10.59 -14.87 -5.69
N VAL A 53 9.59 -15.41 -4.99
CA VAL A 53 8.90 -14.70 -3.90
C VAL A 53 9.87 -14.67 -2.71
N GLN A 54 10.48 -13.52 -2.44
CA GLN A 54 11.44 -13.40 -1.35
C GLN A 54 10.72 -13.19 -0.02
N LYS A 55 11.18 -13.87 1.02
CA LYS A 55 10.67 -13.65 2.38
C LYS A 55 11.04 -12.29 2.91
N ILE A 56 12.25 -11.81 2.62
CA ILE A 56 12.73 -10.49 2.98
C ILE A 56 13.00 -9.70 1.72
N THR A 57 12.45 -8.49 1.65
CA THR A 57 12.71 -7.55 0.57
C THR A 57 14.07 -6.89 0.75
N PRO A 58 14.95 -6.85 -0.27
CA PRO A 58 16.32 -6.36 -0.15
C PRO A 58 16.44 -4.84 -0.21
N ILE A 59 17.36 -4.25 0.57
CA ILE A 59 17.70 -2.82 0.49
C ILE A 59 18.78 -2.60 -0.57
N ARG A 60 18.43 -1.99 -1.70
CA ARG A 60 19.34 -1.76 -2.84
C ARG A 60 18.93 -0.50 -3.61
N PRO A 61 19.77 0.05 -4.52
CA PRO A 61 19.36 1.15 -5.40
C PRO A 61 18.15 0.83 -6.30
N ARG A 62 17.95 -0.46 -6.61
CA ARG A 62 16.70 -1.00 -7.17
C ARG A 62 15.88 -1.66 -6.06
N ASP A 63 15.64 -0.91 -4.98
CA ASP A 63 14.91 -1.41 -3.81
C ASP A 63 13.56 -1.96 -4.26
N GLU A 64 13.24 -3.15 -3.74
CA GLU A 64 11.98 -3.86 -3.99
C GLU A 64 11.02 -3.64 -2.80
N PHE A 65 11.31 -2.71 -1.87
CA PHE A 65 10.42 -2.33 -0.78
C PHE A 65 9.57 -1.13 -1.16
N TYR A 66 8.24 -1.23 -0.95
CA TYR A 66 7.36 -0.19 -1.50
C TYR A 66 7.56 1.14 -0.81
N GLN A 67 7.62 2.19 -1.62
CA GLN A 67 7.70 3.54 -1.16
C GLN A 67 6.44 4.30 -1.57
N VAL A 68 5.74 4.80 -0.57
CA VAL A 68 4.69 5.80 -0.75
C VAL A 68 5.15 7.07 -0.06
N SER A 69 4.99 8.20 -0.75
CA SER A 69 5.20 9.52 -0.16
C SER A 69 4.09 10.49 -0.55
N LYS A 70 3.72 11.34 0.41
CA LYS A 70 2.88 12.51 0.15
C LYS A 70 3.67 13.70 -0.39
N ASN A 71 5.00 13.67 -0.25
CA ASN A 71 5.84 14.78 -0.61
C ASN A 71 6.26 14.65 -2.07
N LEU A 72 6.34 15.78 -2.77
CA LEU A 72 6.99 15.84 -4.08
C LEU A 72 8.50 15.60 -3.95
N ILE A 73 9.08 16.09 -2.85
CA ILE A 73 10.48 15.90 -2.49
C ILE A 73 10.51 15.52 -1.01
N ASP A 74 11.03 14.33 -0.72
CA ASP A 74 11.17 13.85 0.65
C ASP A 74 12.20 14.67 1.43
N PRO A 75 12.02 14.86 2.75
CA PRO A 75 12.97 15.60 3.55
C PRO A 75 14.30 14.84 3.61
N MET A 76 15.40 15.59 3.50
CA MET A 76 16.74 15.07 3.74
C MET A 76 17.14 15.39 5.18
N ILE A 77 17.08 14.40 6.06
CA ILE A 77 17.38 14.60 7.48
C ILE A 77 18.86 14.36 7.76
N VAL A 78 19.49 15.34 8.41
CA VAL A 78 20.85 15.21 8.95
C VAL A 78 20.76 14.65 10.36
N ARG A 79 21.37 13.48 10.57
CA ARG A 79 21.29 12.69 11.81
C ARG A 79 21.68 13.50 13.05
N ASP A 80 22.78 14.26 12.99
CA ASP A 80 23.35 14.92 14.16
C ASP A 80 22.52 16.10 14.67
N SER A 81 21.72 16.71 13.79
CA SER A 81 20.75 17.77 14.14
C SER A 81 19.37 17.24 14.53
N TRP A 82 19.09 15.97 14.23
CA TRP A 82 17.78 15.37 14.48
C TRP A 82 17.56 15.11 15.98
N ARG A 83 16.33 15.32 16.46
CA ARG A 83 15.91 15.05 17.84
C ARG A 83 14.52 14.42 17.85
N LEU A 84 14.24 13.65 18.90
CA LEU A 84 12.91 13.11 19.21
C LEU A 84 12.39 13.69 20.52
N ASP A 85 11.26 14.38 20.47
CA ASP A 85 10.56 14.90 21.63
C ASP A 85 9.50 13.90 22.12
N ILE A 86 9.48 13.58 23.41
CA ILE A 86 8.37 12.85 24.06
C ILE A 86 7.71 13.77 25.08
N VAL A 87 6.49 14.23 24.78
CA VAL A 87 5.81 15.33 25.49
C VAL A 87 4.30 15.10 25.61
N GLY A 88 3.56 16.13 26.04
CA GLY A 88 2.10 16.10 26.19
C GLY A 88 1.69 15.84 27.63
N GLN A 89 0.80 14.87 27.83
CA GLN A 89 0.29 14.42 29.13
C GLN A 89 1.29 13.52 29.85
N VAL A 90 2.49 14.06 30.12
CA VAL A 90 3.57 13.42 30.88
C VAL A 90 4.03 14.34 32.01
N GLU A 91 4.54 13.78 33.09
CA GLU A 91 5.10 14.59 34.21
C GLU A 91 6.53 15.06 33.94
N ASN A 92 7.31 14.27 33.22
CA ASN A 92 8.72 14.52 32.90
C ASN A 92 8.94 14.41 31.37
N PRO A 93 8.69 15.48 30.59
CA PRO A 93 8.98 15.46 29.15
C PRO A 93 10.46 15.24 28.88
N GLN A 94 10.77 14.53 27.79
CA GLN A 94 12.14 14.15 27.42
C GLN A 94 12.44 14.50 25.97
N VAL A 95 13.72 14.74 25.69
CA VAL A 95 14.26 14.97 24.34
C VAL A 95 15.44 14.03 24.14
N TYR A 96 15.41 13.26 23.06
CA TYR A 96 16.45 12.29 22.73
C TYR A 96 17.20 12.70 21.46
N SER A 97 18.53 12.57 21.50
CA SER A 97 19.36 12.52 20.31
C SER A 97 19.31 11.14 19.66
N PHE A 98 19.82 11.02 18.42
CA PHE A 98 19.93 9.71 17.78
C PHE A 98 20.84 8.76 18.58
N ALA A 99 21.91 9.28 19.17
CA ALA A 99 22.84 8.51 19.99
C ALA A 99 22.14 7.92 21.23
N ASP A 100 21.26 8.69 21.87
CA ASP A 100 20.49 8.21 23.03
C ASP A 100 19.57 7.05 22.65
N ILE A 101 18.92 7.12 21.48
CA ILE A 101 18.02 6.06 21.00
C ILE A 101 18.78 4.77 20.70
N VAL A 102 19.91 4.84 19.98
CA VAL A 102 20.69 3.64 19.64
C VAL A 102 21.41 3.02 20.83
N ALA A 103 21.63 3.78 21.91
CA ALA A 103 22.18 3.26 23.16
C ALA A 103 21.16 2.45 23.98
N MET A 104 19.86 2.57 23.70
CA MET A 104 18.83 1.79 24.38
C MET A 104 18.80 0.34 23.87
N PRO A 105 18.38 -0.63 24.72
CA PRO A 105 18.19 -2.00 24.27
C PRO A 105 17.22 -2.08 23.09
N ALA A 106 17.72 -2.59 21.97
CA ALA A 106 16.97 -2.74 20.73
C ALA A 106 16.55 -4.20 20.49
N VAL A 107 15.62 -4.39 19.57
CA VAL A 107 15.19 -5.71 19.09
C VAL A 107 15.22 -5.72 17.57
N GLU A 108 15.45 -6.89 16.99
CA GLU A 108 15.20 -7.16 15.58
C GLU A 108 13.82 -7.81 15.42
N GLN A 109 13.04 -7.34 14.45
CA GLN A 109 11.67 -7.74 14.24
C GLN A 109 11.36 -7.84 12.75
N GLU A 110 11.08 -9.04 12.24
CA GLU A 110 10.52 -9.21 10.90
C GLU A 110 9.08 -8.69 10.88
N THR A 111 8.75 -7.76 9.99
CA THR A 111 7.39 -7.19 9.90
C THR A 111 7.03 -6.87 8.46
N THR A 112 5.81 -7.27 8.08
CA THR A 112 5.21 -6.93 6.79
C THR A 112 4.47 -5.61 6.90
N LEU A 113 4.74 -4.70 5.97
CA LEU A 113 3.97 -3.47 5.80
C LEU A 113 3.00 -3.62 4.63
N LEU A 114 1.83 -3.02 4.76
CA LEU A 114 0.78 -3.01 3.74
C LEU A 114 0.22 -1.60 3.60
N CYS A 115 0.18 -1.04 2.39
CA CYS A 115 -0.43 0.27 2.18
C CYS A 115 -1.96 0.20 2.32
N ILE A 116 -2.58 1.31 2.76
CA ILE A 116 -4.04 1.43 2.76
C ILE A 116 -4.65 1.37 1.34
N SER A 117 -3.89 1.83 0.35
CA SER A 117 -4.24 1.75 -1.08
C SER A 117 -3.82 0.42 -1.72
N TYR A 118 -3.41 -0.56 -0.92
CA TYR A 118 -3.02 -1.87 -1.44
C TYR A 118 -4.13 -2.44 -2.29
N GLY A 119 -3.77 -2.93 -3.47
CA GLY A 119 -4.63 -3.78 -4.27
C GLY A 119 -3.95 -4.93 -4.99
N ILE A 120 -4.76 -5.76 -5.64
CA ILE A 120 -4.29 -6.92 -6.42
C ILE A 120 -3.29 -6.43 -7.48
N GLY A 121 -2.07 -6.98 -7.44
CA GLY A 121 -0.99 -6.60 -8.35
C GLY A 121 -0.43 -5.18 -8.14
N SER A 122 -0.82 -4.48 -7.06
CA SER A 122 -0.36 -3.11 -6.79
C SER A 122 1.09 -3.03 -6.31
N GLY A 123 1.71 -4.12 -5.87
CA GLY A 123 3.05 -4.04 -5.25
C GLY A 123 3.09 -3.23 -3.94
N LEU A 124 1.96 -2.97 -3.28
CA LEU A 124 1.94 -2.14 -2.06
C LEU A 124 2.04 -2.95 -0.76
N CYS A 125 2.85 -4.01 -0.79
CA CYS A 125 3.09 -4.90 0.34
C CYS A 125 4.51 -5.47 0.27
N SER A 126 5.29 -5.25 1.32
CA SER A 126 6.68 -5.68 1.42
C SER A 126 7.00 -6.11 2.85
N ASN A 127 8.06 -6.89 3.02
CA ASN A 127 8.48 -7.41 4.33
C ASN A 127 9.95 -7.16 4.55
N ALA A 128 10.31 -6.78 5.77
CA ALA A 128 11.69 -6.48 6.14
C ALA A 128 11.96 -6.85 7.60
N ILE A 129 13.23 -7.00 7.94
CA ILE A 129 13.71 -7.06 9.32
C ILE A 129 13.96 -5.63 9.78
N TRP A 130 13.28 -5.20 10.83
CA TRP A 130 13.44 -3.87 11.40
C TRP A 130 14.19 -3.98 12.71
N LYS A 131 15.17 -3.11 12.93
CA LYS A 131 15.81 -3.00 14.24
C LYS A 131 15.55 -1.64 14.85
N GLY A 132 15.19 -1.68 16.13
CA GLY A 132 14.77 -0.47 16.83
C GLY A 132 14.52 -0.67 18.31
N VAL A 133 14.11 0.41 18.97
CA VAL A 133 13.69 0.37 20.37
C VAL A 133 12.18 0.14 20.42
N PRO A 134 11.68 -0.85 21.17
CA PRO A 134 10.24 -0.98 21.40
C PRO A 134 9.69 0.32 21.97
N LEU A 135 8.62 0.86 21.37
CA LEU A 135 7.98 2.09 21.84
C LEU A 135 7.60 2.04 23.33
N PRO A 136 7.11 0.92 23.90
CA PRO A 136 6.83 0.83 25.33
C PRO A 136 8.07 1.12 26.21
N ARG A 137 9.27 0.77 25.74
CA ARG A 137 10.53 1.02 26.45
C ARG A 137 10.89 2.51 26.46
N LEU A 138 10.63 3.22 25.37
CA LEU A 138 10.77 4.68 25.30
C LEU A 138 9.74 5.36 26.21
N LEU A 139 8.48 4.92 26.15
CA LEU A 139 7.41 5.48 26.97
C LEU A 139 7.59 5.19 28.46
N ALA A 140 8.32 4.15 28.84
CA ALA A 140 8.69 3.88 30.23
C ALA A 140 9.74 4.86 30.81
N GLN A 141 10.42 5.64 29.97
CA GLN A 141 11.36 6.68 30.42
C GLN A 141 10.65 7.98 30.82
N VAL A 142 9.39 8.12 30.41
CA VAL A 142 8.51 9.20 30.84
C VAL A 142 7.46 8.65 31.80
N THR A 143 6.79 9.53 32.55
CA THR A 143 5.67 9.19 33.43
C THR A 143 4.38 9.69 32.78
N PRO A 144 3.63 8.83 32.07
CA PRO A 144 2.33 9.19 31.52
C PRO A 144 1.34 9.56 32.63
N LYS A 145 0.51 10.57 32.38
CA LYS A 145 -0.63 10.88 33.25
C LYS A 145 -1.74 9.84 33.09
N ARG A 146 -2.59 9.71 34.11
CA ARG A 146 -3.63 8.65 34.17
C ARG A 146 -4.71 8.75 33.09
N ASN A 147 -4.90 9.93 32.51
CA ASN A 147 -5.92 10.21 31.50
C ASN A 147 -5.40 10.08 30.05
N VAL A 148 -4.18 9.58 29.85
CA VAL A 148 -3.67 9.34 28.50
C VAL A 148 -4.47 8.21 27.84
N THR A 149 -5.04 8.49 26.67
CA THR A 149 -5.83 7.54 25.89
C THR A 149 -5.36 7.43 24.44
N THR A 150 -4.58 8.40 23.96
CA THR A 150 -4.14 8.49 22.56
C THR A 150 -2.69 8.96 22.50
N VAL A 151 -1.97 8.51 21.48
CA VAL A 151 -0.63 9.02 21.15
C VAL A 151 -0.67 9.66 19.77
N LEU A 152 -0.10 10.86 19.67
CA LEU A 152 0.10 11.60 18.42
C LEU A 152 1.57 11.57 18.03
N PHE A 153 1.84 11.10 16.83
CA PHE A 153 3.17 11.07 16.25
C PHE A 153 3.28 12.19 15.22
N ARG A 154 4.43 12.86 15.18
CA ARG A 154 4.74 13.87 14.16
C ARG A 154 6.05 13.55 13.47
N ALA A 155 6.08 13.86 12.19
CA ALA A 155 7.23 13.70 11.33
C ALA A 155 7.81 15.06 10.90
N ALA A 156 9.07 15.03 10.45
CA ALA A 156 9.78 16.21 9.96
C ALA A 156 9.12 16.87 8.73
N ASP A 157 8.39 16.10 7.92
CA ASP A 157 7.67 16.59 6.73
C ASP A 157 6.27 17.13 7.05
N GLY A 158 5.95 17.31 8.33
CA GLY A 158 4.63 17.74 8.80
C GLY A 158 3.55 16.65 8.74
N TYR A 159 3.90 15.40 8.38
CA TYR A 159 2.99 14.28 8.56
C TYR A 159 2.71 14.06 10.05
N TYR A 160 1.49 13.63 10.35
CA TYR A 160 1.11 13.29 11.71
C TYR A 160 0.12 12.16 11.72
N GLU A 161 0.13 11.37 12.78
CA GLU A 161 -0.77 10.24 12.91
C GLU A 161 -1.13 9.96 14.35
N THR A 162 -2.32 9.40 14.59
CA THR A 162 -2.81 9.06 15.92
C THR A 162 -3.27 7.61 16.00
N PHE A 163 -3.03 7.02 17.16
CA PHE A 163 -3.69 5.77 17.56
C PHE A 163 -3.75 5.65 19.09
N ARG A 164 -4.52 4.66 19.55
CA ARG A 164 -4.78 4.35 20.95
C ARG A 164 -3.48 4.14 21.75
N PHE A 165 -3.42 4.64 22.97
CA PHE A 165 -2.26 4.45 23.84
C PHE A 165 -1.96 2.98 24.09
N GLU A 166 -3.00 2.14 24.20
CA GLU A 166 -2.89 0.70 24.35
C GLU A 166 -2.13 0.06 23.18
N LYS A 167 -2.37 0.53 21.96
CA LYS A 167 -1.66 0.06 20.76
C LYS A 167 -0.19 0.51 20.76
N ALA A 168 0.10 1.71 21.27
CA ALA A 168 1.47 2.20 21.44
C ALA A 168 2.26 1.37 22.47
N MET A 169 1.57 0.83 23.46
CA MET A 169 2.14 -0.01 24.52
C MET A 169 2.31 -1.49 24.12
N GLU A 170 1.90 -1.89 22.92
CA GLU A 170 2.16 -3.25 22.44
C GLU A 170 3.68 -3.50 22.27
N PRO A 171 4.22 -4.66 22.71
CA PRO A 171 5.65 -4.96 22.61
C PRO A 171 6.22 -4.94 21.18
N THR A 172 5.35 -5.11 20.18
CA THR A 172 5.74 -5.16 18.76
C THR A 172 5.70 -3.80 18.07
N THR A 173 5.21 -2.76 18.76
CA THR A 173 5.28 -1.38 18.27
C THR A 173 6.71 -0.88 18.43
N LEU A 174 7.37 -0.59 17.32
CA LEU A 174 8.81 -0.40 17.24
C LEU A 174 9.14 0.99 16.70
N VAL A 175 10.13 1.63 17.32
CA VAL A 175 10.76 2.85 16.81
C VAL A 175 12.08 2.43 16.15
N ALA A 176 12.04 2.25 14.83
CA ALA A 176 13.08 1.61 14.04
C ALA A 176 14.07 2.62 13.45
N TYR A 177 15.36 2.25 13.44
CA TYR A 177 16.47 3.02 12.86
C TYR A 177 17.35 2.22 11.88
N GLU A 178 17.21 0.89 11.83
CA GLU A 178 17.76 0.05 10.77
C GLU A 178 16.65 -0.79 10.12
N MET A 179 16.89 -1.15 8.86
CA MET A 179 16.08 -2.06 8.06
C MET A 179 17.05 -3.04 7.40
N ASN A 180 16.75 -4.34 7.43
CA ASN A 180 17.55 -5.43 6.87
C ASN A 180 19.06 -5.35 7.17
N GLY A 181 19.42 -4.97 8.41
CA GLY A 181 20.81 -4.85 8.87
C GLY A 181 21.54 -3.58 8.43
N GLU A 182 20.89 -2.70 7.67
CA GLU A 182 21.46 -1.44 7.20
C GLU A 182 20.72 -0.23 7.83
N PRO A 183 21.37 0.94 7.95
CA PRO A 183 20.68 2.16 8.32
C PRO A 183 19.49 2.43 7.40
N LEU A 184 18.40 2.99 7.94
CA LEU A 184 17.22 3.32 7.14
C LEU A 184 17.60 4.14 5.89
N PRO A 185 17.10 3.78 4.69
CA PRO A 185 17.15 4.67 3.55
C PRO A 185 16.37 5.97 3.81
N GLN A 186 16.77 7.08 3.18
CA GLN A 186 16.09 8.38 3.32
C GLN A 186 14.58 8.26 3.01
N GLY A 187 14.22 7.60 1.89
CA GLY A 187 12.83 7.38 1.47
C GLY A 187 12.00 6.47 2.40
N HIS A 188 12.67 5.72 3.28
CA HIS A 188 12.04 4.86 4.29
C HIS A 188 12.10 5.45 5.70
N GLY A 189 12.49 6.70 5.87
CA GLY A 189 12.30 7.44 7.12
C GLY A 189 13.56 7.64 7.96
N PHE A 190 14.75 7.63 7.37
CA PHE A 190 15.99 7.98 8.08
C PHE A 190 15.85 9.29 8.89
N PRO A 191 16.35 9.37 10.13
CA PRO A 191 17.06 8.32 10.86
C PRO A 191 16.12 7.41 11.67
N LEU A 192 14.84 7.77 11.80
CA LEU A 192 13.91 7.08 12.70
C LEU A 192 12.50 7.05 12.12
N ARG A 193 11.88 5.87 12.17
CA ARG A 193 10.48 5.68 11.78
C ARG A 193 9.72 4.86 12.80
N LEU A 194 8.40 4.92 12.72
CA LEU A 194 7.53 4.02 13.46
C LEU A 194 7.20 2.77 12.62
N ILE A 195 7.11 1.62 13.30
CA ILE A 195 6.60 0.36 12.80
C ILE A 195 5.51 -0.14 13.77
N VAL A 196 4.27 -0.26 13.29
CA VAL A 196 3.08 -0.57 14.08
C VAL A 196 2.37 -1.77 13.45
N PRO A 197 2.70 -3.01 13.87
CA PRO A 197 2.14 -4.21 13.26
C PRO A 197 0.61 -4.29 13.33
N GLY A 198 0.00 -4.81 12.28
CA GLY A 198 -1.46 -4.98 12.17
C GLY A 198 -2.22 -3.74 11.69
N LEU A 199 -1.56 -2.58 11.57
CA LEU A 199 -2.11 -1.36 10.99
C LEU A 199 -1.48 -1.07 9.63
N TYR A 200 -2.22 -0.37 8.76
CA TYR A 200 -1.74 0.04 7.44
C TYR A 200 -0.54 0.97 7.51
N GLY A 201 0.21 1.04 6.41
CA GLY A 201 1.45 1.81 6.29
C GLY A 201 1.31 3.31 6.62
N GLU A 202 0.11 3.87 6.51
CA GLU A 202 -0.18 5.25 6.91
C GLU A 202 -0.03 5.47 8.44
N LYS A 203 -0.28 4.43 9.25
CA LYS A 203 -0.03 4.39 10.69
C LYS A 203 1.44 4.22 11.08
N ASN A 204 2.35 4.22 10.11
CA ASN A 204 3.78 3.98 10.29
C ASN A 204 4.62 5.22 9.87
N PRO A 205 4.48 6.39 10.54
CA PRO A 205 5.19 7.62 10.19
C PRO A 205 6.69 7.42 9.95
N LYS A 206 7.17 7.97 8.84
CA LYS A 206 8.59 8.13 8.51
C LYS A 206 9.12 9.44 9.09
N TRP A 207 10.44 9.54 9.30
CA TRP A 207 11.10 10.78 9.76
C TRP A 207 10.53 11.30 11.08
N LEU A 208 10.33 10.40 12.05
CA LEU A 208 9.69 10.70 13.33
C LEU A 208 10.48 11.76 14.10
N THR A 209 9.82 12.79 14.61
CA THR A 209 10.44 13.88 15.39
C THR A 209 9.78 14.12 16.72
N ARG A 210 8.52 13.70 16.90
CA ARG A 210 7.79 13.94 18.15
C ARG A 210 6.71 12.91 18.43
N ILE A 211 6.58 12.55 19.70
CA ILE A 211 5.56 11.68 20.28
C ILE A 211 4.86 12.48 21.37
N GLU A 212 3.55 12.69 21.23
CA GLU A 212 2.74 13.44 22.19
C GLU A 212 1.68 12.53 22.80
N LEU A 213 1.69 12.40 24.12
CA LEU A 213 0.65 11.66 24.85
C LEU A 213 -0.52 12.60 25.07
N LEU A 214 -1.73 12.16 24.71
CA LEU A 214 -2.92 12.99 24.69
C LEU A 214 -4.03 12.36 25.53
N ASP A 215 -4.86 13.23 26.10
CA ASP A 215 -6.19 12.88 26.58
C ASP A 215 -7.18 13.18 25.46
N GLU A 216 -7.79 12.13 24.90
CA GLU A 216 -8.80 12.23 23.84
C GLU A 216 -10.03 13.08 24.27
N ALA A 217 -10.32 13.19 25.57
CA ALA A 217 -11.37 14.07 26.09
C ALA A 217 -11.04 15.57 25.92
N ASP A 218 -9.77 15.93 25.67
CA ASP A 218 -9.40 17.30 25.33
C ASP A 218 -9.81 17.64 23.88
N ALA A 219 -10.99 18.25 23.76
CA ALA A 219 -11.59 18.68 22.51
C ALA A 219 -10.76 19.67 21.67
N ARG A 220 -9.67 20.25 22.19
CA ARG A 220 -8.79 21.18 21.43
C ARG A 220 -7.84 20.45 20.49
N LEU A 221 -7.39 19.25 20.87
CA LEU A 221 -6.49 18.42 20.06
C LEU A 221 -7.27 17.50 19.14
N HIS A 222 -8.38 16.92 19.61
CA HIS A 222 -9.26 16.07 18.81
C HIS A 222 -9.75 16.78 17.53
N ARG A 223 -10.18 18.04 17.66
CA ARG A 223 -10.63 18.86 16.51
C ARG A 223 -9.56 19.13 15.45
N ARG A 224 -8.27 19.12 15.81
CA ARG A 224 -7.17 19.47 14.89
C ARG A 224 -6.48 18.26 14.29
N HIS A 225 -6.31 17.19 15.07
CA HIS A 225 -5.49 16.04 14.68
C HIS A 225 -6.14 14.70 15.00
N GLY A 226 -7.36 14.67 15.55
CA GLY A 226 -7.93 13.55 16.28
C GLY A 226 -7.95 12.20 15.55
N CYS A 227 -8.09 12.21 14.21
CA CYS A 227 -8.17 10.97 13.44
C CYS A 227 -6.91 10.62 12.62
N GLY A 228 -5.88 11.47 12.56
CA GLY A 228 -4.70 11.25 11.71
C GLY A 228 -4.76 11.93 10.34
N PHE A 229 -3.63 12.04 9.65
CA PHE A 229 -3.48 12.89 8.45
C PHE A 229 -4.38 12.43 7.29
N TYR A 230 -4.39 11.13 7.01
CA TYR A 230 -5.19 10.58 5.90
C TYR A 230 -6.66 10.39 6.29
N LYS A 231 -6.96 10.08 7.57
CA LYS A 231 -8.34 9.93 8.06
C LYS A 231 -9.15 11.21 7.99
N GLN A 232 -8.53 12.37 8.17
CA GLN A 232 -9.18 13.65 7.91
C GLN A 232 -9.57 13.87 6.45
N GLN A 233 -8.95 13.14 5.53
CA GLN A 233 -9.22 13.20 4.08
C GLN A 233 -10.18 12.10 3.63
N GLY A 234 -10.80 11.38 4.58
CA GLY A 234 -11.75 10.29 4.28
C GLY A 234 -11.10 8.93 4.02
N TRP A 235 -9.78 8.80 4.18
CA TRP A 235 -9.11 7.51 4.12
C TRP A 235 -9.16 6.79 5.46
N GLY A 236 -9.59 5.54 5.51
CA GLY A 236 -9.50 4.73 6.72
C GLY A 236 -10.12 3.38 6.51
N ARG A 237 -10.05 2.50 7.50
CA ARG A 237 -10.93 1.32 7.53
C ARG A 237 -11.60 1.23 8.88
N LEU A 238 -12.78 0.62 8.94
CA LEU A 238 -13.42 0.35 10.21
C LEU A 238 -12.47 -0.50 11.07
N GLY A 239 -12.04 0.05 12.20
CA GLY A 239 -11.10 -0.59 13.12
C GLY A 239 -9.62 -0.51 12.72
N ASP A 240 -9.27 0.18 11.62
CA ASP A 240 -7.90 0.39 11.10
C ASP A 240 -7.05 -0.90 10.94
N ALA A 241 -7.67 -2.07 11.06
CA ALA A 241 -7.01 -3.38 11.05
C ALA A 241 -6.83 -3.90 9.62
N ILE A 242 -5.70 -4.56 9.39
CA ILE A 242 -5.42 -5.27 8.14
C ILE A 242 -6.25 -6.58 8.12
N PRO A 243 -7.14 -6.78 7.13
CA PRO A 243 -7.82 -8.05 6.95
C PRO A 243 -6.84 -9.12 6.45
N THR A 244 -7.19 -10.36 6.73
CA THR A 244 -6.46 -11.52 6.23
C THR A 244 -6.59 -11.56 4.71
N HIS A 245 -5.47 -11.64 4.00
CA HIS A 245 -5.44 -11.68 2.55
C HIS A 245 -4.33 -12.60 2.04
N SER A 246 -4.44 -12.97 0.76
CA SER A 246 -3.46 -13.77 0.05
C SER A 246 -3.45 -13.37 -1.43
N ARG A 247 -2.33 -13.64 -2.11
CA ARG A 247 -2.16 -13.35 -3.54
C ARG A 247 -1.20 -14.32 -4.21
N PHE A 248 -1.28 -14.40 -5.53
CA PHE A 248 -0.26 -15.02 -6.37
C PHE A 248 0.84 -14.02 -6.70
N ASP A 249 2.09 -14.47 -6.67
CA ASP A 249 3.27 -13.70 -7.05
C ASP A 249 4.07 -14.37 -8.18
N ALA A 250 3.92 -15.69 -8.37
CA ALA A 250 4.55 -16.42 -9.47
C ALA A 250 3.64 -17.55 -10.03
N PRO A 251 3.74 -17.88 -11.34
CA PRO A 251 4.50 -17.21 -12.40
C PRO A 251 4.10 -15.74 -12.57
N GLN A 252 4.85 -14.95 -13.35
CA GLN A 252 4.68 -13.48 -13.39
C GLN A 252 3.20 -13.09 -13.51
N VAL A 253 2.76 -12.25 -12.58
CA VAL A 253 1.38 -11.75 -12.49
C VAL A 253 1.33 -10.31 -12.98
N ALA A 254 0.32 -10.00 -13.80
CA ALA A 254 0.03 -8.66 -14.29
C ALA A 254 -1.38 -8.26 -13.83
N GLY A 255 -1.49 -7.44 -12.79
CA GLY A 255 -2.79 -7.11 -12.19
C GLY A 255 -3.49 -8.35 -11.62
N ASN A 256 -4.57 -8.78 -12.26
CA ASN A 256 -5.42 -9.92 -11.87
C ASN A 256 -5.36 -11.11 -12.85
N HIS A 257 -4.27 -11.25 -13.60
CA HIS A 257 -4.05 -12.38 -14.51
C HIS A 257 -2.58 -12.77 -14.51
N PHE A 258 -2.29 -14.02 -14.89
CA PHE A 258 -0.93 -14.42 -15.19
C PHE A 258 -0.50 -13.82 -16.52
N ALA A 259 0.74 -13.33 -16.58
CA ALA A 259 1.29 -12.67 -17.76
C ALA A 259 1.46 -13.62 -18.96
N GLN A 260 1.53 -14.92 -18.70
CA GLN A 260 1.68 -15.95 -19.72
C GLN A 260 0.62 -17.05 -19.54
N PRO A 261 0.17 -17.67 -20.65
CA PRO A 261 -0.74 -18.80 -20.59
C PRO A 261 -0.05 -20.03 -19.99
N PHE A 262 -0.87 -20.93 -19.44
CA PHE A 262 -0.41 -22.25 -19.01
C PHE A 262 -0.62 -23.28 -20.12
N ILE A 263 0.12 -24.39 -20.09
CA ILE A 263 0.03 -25.44 -21.11
C ILE A 263 -0.53 -26.70 -20.46
N VAL A 264 -1.54 -27.33 -21.09
CA VAL A 264 -2.12 -28.59 -20.60
C VAL A 264 -1.03 -29.65 -20.43
N GLY A 265 -1.07 -30.39 -19.33
CA GLY A 265 -0.10 -31.46 -19.03
C GLY A 265 1.29 -30.97 -18.62
N LYS A 266 1.57 -29.67 -18.70
CA LYS A 266 2.83 -29.08 -18.22
C LYS A 266 2.64 -28.54 -16.80
N THR A 267 3.36 -29.13 -15.85
CA THR A 267 3.35 -28.67 -14.46
C THR A 267 3.93 -27.25 -14.36
N ALA A 268 3.23 -26.39 -13.62
CA ALA A 268 3.66 -25.05 -13.28
C ALA A 268 3.67 -24.86 -11.75
N GLU A 269 4.72 -24.21 -11.26
CA GLU A 269 4.83 -23.85 -9.85
C GLU A 269 4.12 -22.51 -9.61
N LEU A 270 3.02 -22.56 -8.85
CA LEU A 270 2.33 -21.38 -8.34
C LEU A 270 2.93 -21.00 -6.99
N ARG A 271 3.21 -19.71 -6.78
CA ARG A 271 3.73 -19.20 -5.51
C ARG A 271 3.05 -17.89 -5.14
N GLY A 272 3.07 -17.57 -3.87
CA GLY A 272 2.57 -16.30 -3.38
C GLY A 272 2.76 -16.12 -1.90
N MET A 273 2.02 -15.16 -1.36
CA MET A 273 2.03 -14.82 0.05
C MET A 273 0.62 -14.83 0.64
N ALA A 274 0.55 -14.99 1.96
CA ALA A 274 -0.61 -14.77 2.79
C ALA A 274 -0.22 -13.91 3.99
N PHE A 275 -1.09 -12.98 4.39
CA PHE A 275 -0.80 -12.08 5.50
C PHE A 275 -2.06 -11.76 6.32
N GLY A 276 -1.94 -11.98 7.63
CA GLY A 276 -3.01 -11.79 8.63
C GLY A 276 -2.90 -10.49 9.43
N GLY A 277 -2.10 -9.51 8.98
CA GLY A 277 -1.84 -8.29 9.74
C GLY A 277 -0.97 -8.56 10.97
N ASN A 278 -1.58 -8.77 12.12
CA ASN A 278 -0.90 -9.13 13.37
C ASN A 278 -1.46 -10.43 13.99
N ARG A 279 -2.08 -11.29 13.17
CA ARG A 279 -2.74 -12.54 13.60
C ARG A 279 -2.03 -13.81 13.14
N GLY A 280 -1.03 -13.71 12.26
CA GLY A 280 -0.41 -14.88 11.61
C GLY A 280 -1.33 -15.57 10.61
N ILE A 281 -0.80 -16.59 9.93
CA ILE A 281 -1.54 -17.44 8.98
C ILE A 281 -1.47 -18.89 9.47
N SER A 282 -2.62 -19.56 9.50
CA SER A 282 -2.70 -20.99 9.86
C SER A 282 -2.87 -21.90 8.65
N LYS A 283 -3.55 -21.42 7.61
CA LYS A 283 -3.87 -22.23 6.43
C LYS A 283 -3.94 -21.38 5.18
N VAL A 284 -3.52 -21.95 4.04
CA VAL A 284 -3.74 -21.39 2.70
C VAL A 284 -4.41 -22.46 1.85
N GLU A 285 -5.39 -22.07 1.05
CA GLU A 285 -6.13 -22.98 0.16
C GLU A 285 -6.20 -22.37 -1.24
N ILE A 286 -6.08 -23.23 -2.26
CA ILE A 286 -6.19 -22.85 -3.66
C ILE A 286 -7.38 -23.57 -4.30
N SER A 287 -8.04 -22.89 -5.23
CA SER A 287 -9.00 -23.46 -6.14
C SER A 287 -8.51 -23.25 -7.56
N THR A 288 -8.59 -24.30 -8.37
CA THR A 288 -8.19 -24.28 -9.78
C THR A 288 -9.37 -24.52 -10.72
N ASP A 289 -10.60 -24.40 -10.22
CA ASP A 289 -11.84 -24.77 -10.88
C ASP A 289 -12.98 -23.75 -10.64
N ASP A 290 -12.62 -22.46 -10.60
CA ASP A 290 -13.54 -21.34 -10.37
C ASP A 290 -14.17 -21.33 -8.96
N SER A 291 -13.37 -21.58 -7.92
CA SER A 291 -13.80 -21.62 -6.52
C SER A 291 -14.75 -22.76 -6.13
N LYS A 292 -14.88 -23.81 -6.95
CA LYS A 292 -15.78 -24.95 -6.68
C LYS A 292 -15.17 -25.92 -5.67
N THR A 293 -13.92 -26.31 -5.87
CA THR A 293 -13.15 -27.16 -4.96
C THR A 293 -11.95 -26.40 -4.40
N TRP A 294 -11.49 -26.82 -3.22
CA TRP A 294 -10.40 -26.20 -2.49
C TRP A 294 -9.42 -27.25 -2.04
N GLU A 295 -8.14 -27.03 -2.34
CA GLU A 295 -7.03 -27.85 -1.90
C GLU A 295 -6.17 -27.02 -0.94
N GLU A 296 -5.78 -27.63 0.18
CA GLU A 296 -4.82 -27.01 1.09
C GLU A 296 -3.43 -27.00 0.45
N VAL A 297 -2.74 -25.85 0.51
CA VAL A 297 -1.41 -25.69 -0.06
C VAL A 297 -0.35 -25.62 1.02
N GLU A 298 0.85 -26.06 0.68
CA GLU A 298 1.99 -26.01 1.58
C GLU A 298 2.45 -24.57 1.82
N ILE A 299 2.54 -24.18 3.10
CA ILE A 299 3.21 -22.95 3.52
C ILE A 299 4.72 -23.23 3.57
N SER A 300 5.38 -23.05 2.43
CA SER A 300 6.80 -23.35 2.25
C SER A 300 7.72 -22.52 3.15
N GLN A 301 7.32 -21.29 3.51
CA GLN A 301 8.04 -20.47 4.48
C GLN A 301 7.05 -19.83 5.45
N PRO A 302 6.88 -20.40 6.66
CA PRO A 302 5.99 -19.83 7.64
C PRO A 302 6.51 -18.48 8.14
N GLY A 303 5.59 -17.52 8.22
CA GLY A 303 5.80 -16.23 8.87
C GLY A 303 5.59 -16.31 10.37
N ILE A 304 5.93 -15.22 11.06
CA ILE A 304 5.48 -15.00 12.43
C ILE A 304 4.16 -14.24 12.43
N LYS A 305 3.58 -13.98 13.61
CA LYS A 305 2.26 -13.33 13.76
C LYS A 305 2.12 -12.00 12.99
N ILE A 306 3.22 -11.28 12.82
CA ILE A 306 3.31 -9.92 12.25
C ILE A 306 4.05 -9.87 10.90
N SER A 307 4.37 -11.03 10.31
CA SER A 307 4.97 -11.12 8.97
C SER A 307 4.12 -12.01 8.07
N TRP A 308 4.32 -11.88 6.76
CA TRP A 308 3.67 -12.71 5.77
C TRP A 308 4.16 -14.17 5.86
N SER A 309 3.36 -15.08 5.35
CA SER A 309 3.76 -16.47 5.11
C SER A 309 3.81 -16.70 3.61
N LEU A 310 4.81 -17.42 3.13
CA LEU A 310 4.94 -17.76 1.72
C LEU A 310 4.45 -19.19 1.49
N TRP A 311 3.79 -19.40 0.36
CA TRP A 311 3.22 -20.68 -0.02
C TRP A 311 3.64 -21.06 -1.44
N ARG A 312 3.67 -22.37 -1.70
CA ARG A 312 3.96 -22.97 -3.01
C ARG A 312 2.91 -24.04 -3.31
N TYR A 313 2.56 -24.17 -4.58
CA TYR A 313 1.67 -25.21 -5.07
C TYR A 313 2.08 -25.64 -6.48
N GLU A 314 2.24 -26.95 -6.71
CA GLU A 314 2.49 -27.49 -8.04
C GLU A 314 1.18 -27.83 -8.72
N TRP A 315 0.92 -27.18 -9.84
CA TRP A 315 -0.33 -27.32 -10.57
C TRP A 315 -0.09 -27.81 -11.99
N THR A 316 -0.85 -28.82 -12.41
CA THR A 316 -0.84 -29.32 -13.79
C THR A 316 -2.21 -29.10 -14.42
N PRO A 317 -2.36 -28.15 -15.35
CA PRO A 317 -3.63 -27.90 -16.03
C PRO A 317 -4.07 -29.13 -16.82
N ARG A 318 -5.35 -29.50 -16.72
CA ARG A 318 -5.91 -30.71 -17.35
C ARG A 318 -6.75 -30.43 -18.60
N GLU A 319 -7.35 -29.24 -18.68
CA GLU A 319 -8.28 -28.88 -19.75
C GLU A 319 -7.87 -27.56 -20.39
N VAL A 320 -8.07 -27.46 -21.71
CA VAL A 320 -7.90 -26.20 -22.46
C VAL A 320 -9.09 -25.29 -22.15
N GLY A 321 -8.84 -24.00 -21.99
CA GLY A 321 -9.89 -23.02 -21.78
C GLY A 321 -9.51 -21.88 -20.85
N GLU A 322 -10.49 -21.03 -20.57
CA GLU A 322 -10.39 -20.00 -19.54
C GLU A 322 -10.82 -20.57 -18.20
N SER A 323 -10.03 -20.31 -17.16
CA SER A 323 -10.38 -20.67 -15.78
C SER A 323 -9.91 -19.57 -14.83
N GLN A 324 -10.45 -19.57 -13.61
CA GLN A 324 -10.02 -18.72 -12.52
C GLN A 324 -9.29 -19.54 -11.46
N LEU A 325 -8.01 -19.20 -11.28
CA LEU A 325 -7.25 -19.64 -10.10
C LEU A 325 -7.53 -18.69 -8.95
N VAL A 326 -7.90 -19.25 -7.80
CA VAL A 326 -8.28 -18.47 -6.63
C VAL A 326 -7.53 -18.96 -5.40
N VAL A 327 -6.92 -18.03 -4.66
CA VAL A 327 -6.26 -18.34 -3.37
C VAL A 327 -7.00 -17.66 -2.22
N ARG A 328 -7.06 -18.33 -1.08
CA ARG A 328 -7.55 -17.77 0.18
C ARG A 328 -6.69 -18.24 1.35
N ALA A 329 -6.67 -17.46 2.43
CA ALA A 329 -5.98 -17.82 3.66
C ALA A 329 -6.90 -17.78 4.88
N THR A 330 -6.57 -18.58 5.89
CA THR A 330 -7.14 -18.53 7.24
C THR A 330 -6.07 -18.01 8.18
N ASP A 331 -6.39 -17.00 9.00
CA ASP A 331 -5.44 -16.53 10.02
C ASP A 331 -5.34 -17.49 11.21
N SER A 332 -4.37 -17.28 12.09
CA SER A 332 -4.19 -18.15 13.27
C SER A 332 -5.29 -17.98 14.32
N GLU A 333 -6.22 -17.05 14.15
CA GLU A 333 -7.43 -16.91 14.97
C GLU A 333 -8.63 -17.67 14.36
N GLY A 334 -8.42 -18.41 13.25
CA GLY A 334 -9.43 -19.22 12.59
C GLY A 334 -10.35 -18.41 11.67
N LYS A 335 -10.07 -17.12 11.45
CA LYS A 335 -10.89 -16.28 10.57
C LYS A 335 -10.44 -16.45 9.12
N LEU A 336 -11.35 -16.92 8.29
CA LEU A 336 -11.15 -17.03 6.86
C LEU A 336 -11.12 -15.64 6.22
N GLN A 337 -10.20 -15.45 5.27
CA GLN A 337 -10.17 -14.31 4.36
C GLN A 337 -11.56 -14.08 3.75
N ILE A 338 -12.05 -12.86 3.90
CA ILE A 338 -13.37 -12.50 3.41
C ILE A 338 -13.37 -12.52 1.87
N SER A 339 -14.45 -13.02 1.30
CA SER A 339 -14.66 -13.01 -0.14
C SER A 339 -15.25 -11.70 -0.65
N GLU A 340 -15.71 -10.84 0.27
CA GLU A 340 -16.50 -9.66 -0.05
C GLU A 340 -15.65 -8.42 -0.34
N TYR A 341 -16.24 -7.62 -1.22
CA TYR A 341 -15.80 -6.33 -1.71
C TYR A 341 -15.96 -5.23 -0.63
N ARG A 342 -14.88 -4.53 -0.25
CA ARG A 342 -14.95 -3.34 0.62
C ARG A 342 -13.89 -2.29 0.26
N ASP A 343 -14.34 -1.11 -0.17
CA ASP A 343 -13.50 0.07 -0.42
C ASP A 343 -13.17 0.88 0.84
N GLN A 344 -12.10 1.68 0.77
CA GLN A 344 -12.10 3.13 1.05
C GLN A 344 -10.96 3.84 0.27
N VAL A 345 -11.33 4.57 -0.78
CA VAL A 345 -10.55 5.65 -1.43
C VAL A 345 -11.39 6.94 -1.28
N PRO A 346 -10.82 8.14 -1.11
CA PRO A 346 -11.58 9.38 -1.16
C PRO A 346 -12.20 9.50 -2.55
N ASP A 347 -13.46 9.93 -2.59
CA ASP A 347 -14.26 10.10 -3.81
C ASP A 347 -14.76 8.81 -4.51
N GLY A 348 -15.39 7.91 -3.74
CA GLY A 348 -16.59 7.17 -4.20
C GLY A 348 -16.45 6.19 -5.38
N GLY A 349 -15.24 5.84 -5.80
CA GLY A 349 -14.99 4.84 -6.83
C GLY A 349 -14.85 3.44 -6.25
N ILE A 350 -15.71 2.52 -6.71
CA ILE A 350 -15.81 1.13 -6.25
C ILE A 350 -14.81 0.22 -6.99
N MET A 351 -13.74 -0.30 -6.36
CA MET A 351 -13.22 -1.65 -6.73
C MET A 351 -12.10 -2.19 -5.84
N MET A 352 -12.32 -3.39 -5.26
CA MET A 352 -11.28 -4.40 -5.02
C MET A 352 -11.84 -5.78 -4.67
N ARG A 353 -11.26 -6.84 -5.27
CA ARG A 353 -11.52 -8.24 -4.89
C ARG A 353 -10.52 -8.64 -3.82
N GLU A 354 -10.98 -9.14 -2.68
CA GLU A 354 -10.06 -9.60 -1.63
C GLU A 354 -9.59 -11.04 -1.85
N ARG A 355 -10.34 -11.88 -2.59
CA ARG A 355 -9.76 -13.10 -3.19
C ARG A 355 -8.98 -12.70 -4.43
N PHE A 356 -7.69 -13.06 -4.48
CA PHE A 356 -6.95 -12.94 -5.71
C PHE A 356 -7.54 -13.94 -6.71
N VAL A 357 -8.16 -13.41 -7.75
CA VAL A 357 -8.61 -14.17 -8.90
C VAL A 357 -7.60 -13.89 -10.00
N ALA A 358 -6.87 -14.93 -10.41
CA ALA A 358 -6.04 -14.87 -11.60
C ALA A 358 -6.82 -15.49 -12.75
N SER A 359 -7.24 -14.67 -13.72
CA SER A 359 -7.75 -15.21 -14.98
C SER A 359 -6.60 -15.82 -15.77
N ILE A 360 -6.82 -16.99 -16.36
CA ILE A 360 -5.84 -17.68 -17.19
C ILE A 360 -6.45 -18.08 -18.53
N CYS A 361 -5.60 -18.12 -19.58
CA CYS A 361 -5.88 -18.92 -20.77
C CYS A 361 -4.93 -20.13 -20.75
N ILE A 362 -5.50 -21.33 -20.88
CA ILE A 362 -4.75 -22.58 -20.96
C ILE A 362 -4.71 -23.00 -22.43
N LEU A 363 -3.50 -23.22 -22.96
CA LEU A 363 -3.26 -23.60 -24.35
C LEU A 363 -2.91 -25.09 -24.46
N ASP A 364 -3.17 -25.64 -25.64
CA ASP A 364 -2.77 -27.00 -26.00
C ASP A 364 -1.25 -27.08 -26.26
N THR A 365 -0.65 -28.20 -25.89
CA THR A 365 0.73 -28.61 -26.18
C THR A 365 1.14 -28.42 -27.65
N ALA A 366 0.23 -28.68 -28.60
CA ALA A 366 0.54 -28.57 -30.03
C ALA A 366 0.78 -27.13 -30.54
N ILE A 367 0.35 -26.11 -29.77
CA ILE A 367 0.44 -24.69 -30.17
C ILE A 367 1.73 -24.02 -29.63
N ALA A 368 2.31 -24.56 -28.57
CA ALA A 368 3.45 -23.95 -27.86
C ALA A 368 4.82 -24.16 -28.56
N ASP A 369 4.94 -25.16 -29.44
CA ASP A 369 6.20 -25.56 -30.10
C ASP A 369 6.39 -24.97 -31.52
N GLN A 370 5.57 -24.01 -31.94
CA GLN A 370 5.76 -23.34 -33.23
C GLN A 370 6.81 -22.20 -33.10
N PRO A 371 7.91 -22.19 -33.89
CA PRO A 371 8.82 -21.04 -33.92
C PRO A 371 8.08 -19.79 -34.42
N PRO A 372 8.46 -18.57 -33.99
CA PRO A 372 7.79 -17.36 -34.43
C PRO A 372 7.87 -17.25 -35.95
N ALA A 373 6.71 -17.35 -36.61
CA ALA A 373 6.62 -17.23 -38.06
C ALA A 373 7.09 -15.84 -38.47
N THR A 374 8.21 -15.80 -39.20
CA THR A 374 8.69 -14.61 -39.90
C THR A 374 7.71 -14.25 -41.01
N SER A 375 6.84 -13.27 -40.79
CA SER A 375 6.45 -12.25 -41.79
C SER A 375 5.20 -11.46 -41.36
N ASN A 376 5.38 -10.14 -41.17
CA ASN A 376 4.45 -9.06 -41.53
C ASN A 376 2.92 -9.26 -41.36
N SER A 377 2.45 -9.55 -40.15
CA SER A 377 1.05 -9.27 -39.78
C SER A 377 0.82 -8.84 -38.33
N VAL A 378 1.88 -8.62 -37.54
CA VAL A 378 1.78 -8.15 -36.14
C VAL A 378 1.90 -6.63 -36.07
N THR A 379 0.95 -5.90 -36.64
CA THR A 379 0.87 -4.43 -36.48
C THR A 379 -0.55 -3.89 -36.37
N SER A 380 -1.49 -4.66 -35.80
CA SER A 380 -2.86 -4.20 -35.57
C SER A 380 -3.39 -4.36 -34.13
N PHE A 381 -2.62 -4.92 -33.19
CA PHE A 381 -3.15 -5.21 -31.83
C PHE A 381 -2.80 -4.17 -30.75
N LEU A 382 -1.97 -3.17 -31.04
CA LEU A 382 -1.41 -2.26 -30.03
C LEU A 382 -2.00 -0.83 -30.01
N HIS A 383 -3.14 -0.56 -30.67
CA HIS A 383 -3.66 0.82 -30.76
C HIS A 383 -5.09 1.09 -30.25
N HIS A 384 -5.63 0.23 -29.40
CA HIS A 384 -6.81 0.59 -28.61
C HIS A 384 -6.66 0.24 -27.14
N GLN A 385 -5.89 1.06 -26.42
CA GLN A 385 -5.96 1.16 -24.97
C GLN A 385 -6.03 2.62 -24.56
N HIS A 386 -7.26 3.15 -24.49
CA HIS A 386 -7.66 4.23 -23.58
C HIS A 386 -9.20 4.30 -23.60
N SER A 387 -9.86 3.43 -22.84
CA SER A 387 -11.19 3.74 -22.29
C SER A 387 -11.56 2.73 -21.21
N VAL A 388 -12.08 3.27 -20.11
CA VAL A 388 -12.52 2.60 -18.88
C VAL A 388 -13.90 1.95 -19.09
N ASN A 389 -14.19 0.89 -18.34
CA ASN A 389 -15.51 0.28 -18.13
C ASN A 389 -16.21 -0.37 -19.33
N SER A 390 -15.80 -1.59 -19.67
CA SER A 390 -16.75 -2.71 -19.84
C SER A 390 -15.98 -4.04 -19.80
N MET A 391 -16.49 -5.02 -19.05
CA MET A 391 -16.07 -6.41 -19.23
C MET A 391 -16.45 -6.85 -20.64
N ARG A 392 -15.50 -6.81 -21.57
CA ARG A 392 -15.53 -7.67 -22.74
C ARG A 392 -14.44 -8.71 -22.57
N ARG A 393 -14.85 -9.99 -22.54
CA ARG A 393 -13.94 -11.14 -22.69
C ARG A 393 -13.06 -10.88 -23.91
N VAL A 394 -11.75 -10.90 -23.73
CA VAL A 394 -10.83 -10.97 -24.87
C VAL A 394 -10.78 -12.45 -25.25
N PRO A 395 -11.35 -12.88 -26.39
CA PRO A 395 -11.37 -14.29 -26.74
C PRO A 395 -9.94 -14.78 -26.99
N CYS A 396 -9.58 -15.94 -26.44
CA CYS A 396 -8.43 -16.70 -26.94
C CYS A 396 -8.75 -17.13 -28.39
N GLY A 397 -8.19 -16.42 -29.37
CA GLY A 397 -8.54 -16.59 -30.78
C GLY A 397 -7.33 -16.56 -31.70
N LEU A 398 -6.79 -17.75 -32.01
CA LEU A 398 -6.18 -18.02 -33.31
C LEU A 398 -7.17 -18.95 -34.03
N LYS A 399 -8.00 -18.39 -34.92
CA LYS A 399 -8.81 -19.19 -35.83
C LYS A 399 -7.85 -19.88 -36.81
N ALA A 400 -7.64 -21.18 -36.63
CA ALA A 400 -7.10 -22.03 -37.69
C ALA A 400 -8.13 -22.07 -38.83
N SER A 401 -7.82 -21.43 -39.95
CA SER A 401 -8.60 -21.57 -41.18
C SER A 401 -8.32 -22.93 -41.78
N HIS A 402 -9.15 -23.93 -41.49
CA HIS A 402 -9.22 -25.12 -42.33
C HIS A 402 -9.89 -24.75 -43.65
N GLY A 403 -9.14 -24.92 -44.74
CA GLY A 403 -9.64 -24.74 -46.09
C GLY A 403 -10.75 -25.74 -46.39
N PHE A 404 -11.91 -25.20 -46.72
CA PHE A 404 -12.85 -25.86 -47.62
C PHE A 404 -12.89 -25.00 -48.88
N SER A 405 -12.39 -25.60 -49.96
CA SER A 405 -12.61 -25.17 -51.33
C SER A 405 -14.09 -25.27 -51.68
N ASP A 406 -14.67 -24.21 -52.23
CA ASP A 406 -15.76 -24.34 -53.20
C ASP A 406 -15.70 -23.20 -54.22
N PRO A 407 -16.16 -23.44 -55.46
CA PRO A 407 -15.77 -22.66 -56.63
C PRO A 407 -16.74 -21.52 -56.95
N LEU A 408 -16.20 -20.63 -57.78
CA LEU A 408 -16.80 -19.50 -58.48
C LEU A 408 -18.16 -19.80 -59.13
N ASP A 409 -19.09 -18.84 -59.01
CA ASP A 409 -19.94 -18.29 -60.09
C ASP A 409 -20.63 -17.01 -59.52
N ALA A 410 -20.28 -15.80 -59.94
CA ALA A 410 -20.59 -15.11 -61.20
C ALA A 410 -22.07 -14.68 -61.34
N THR A 411 -22.33 -13.42 -60.94
CA THR A 411 -23.24 -12.42 -61.56
C THR A 411 -24.66 -12.84 -62.02
N ALA A 412 -25.67 -12.30 -61.33
CA ALA A 412 -26.68 -11.35 -61.87
C ALA A 412 -27.58 -10.84 -60.74
#